data_AF-A0A532TZ55-F1
#
_entry.id   AF-A0A532TZ55-F1
#
_cell.length_a   1.000
_cell.length_b   1.000
_cell.length_c   1.000
_cell.angle_alpha   90.00
_cell.angle_beta   90.00
_cell.angle_gamma   90.00
#
_symmetry.space_group_name_H-M   'P 1'
#
loop_
_entity.id
_entity.type
_entity.pdbx_description
1 polymer ?
#
loop_
_entity_poly.entity_id
_entity_poly.type
_entity_poly.pdbx_seq_one_letter_code
_entity_poly.pdbx_strand_id
1 'polypeptide(L)'
;MFFVPLPFLTPEEGANIVLFFSLPLTYVMGILILSSDAISSLYMVNQPPILQEINLPEAQGQIVSWNQFLENIGYGMGPLIAGIFISIFGQNYKISAVIITIFVIPGIILWTLSCNWYTQDKERIRTILSERATILKSRNKN
;
A
#
# COMPACT_ATOMS: atom_id res chain seq x y z
N MET A 1 -8.37 8.54 11.13
CA MET A 1 -9.12 9.80 11.36
C MET A 1 -10.43 9.63 12.14
N PHE A 2 -11.28 8.63 11.88
CA PHE A 2 -12.62 8.52 12.52
C PHE A 2 -12.67 8.34 14.04
N PHE A 3 -11.54 8.08 14.69
CA PHE A 3 -11.39 7.99 16.14
C PHE A 3 -10.84 9.28 16.79
N VAL A 4 -10.46 10.26 15.97
CA VAL A 4 -10.02 11.57 16.45
C VAL A 4 -11.28 12.33 16.92
N PRO A 5 -11.35 12.79 18.19
CA PRO A 5 -12.52 13.47 18.73
C PRO A 5 -12.56 14.91 18.20
N LEU A 6 -13.10 15.09 17.01
CA LEU A 6 -13.24 16.41 16.40
C LEU A 6 -14.21 17.28 17.23
N PRO A 7 -13.88 18.58 17.44
CA PRO A 7 -14.79 19.49 18.08
C PRO A 7 -15.98 19.76 17.14
N PHE A 8 -17.16 19.96 17.72
CA PHE A 8 -18.30 20.46 16.95
C PHE A 8 -18.07 21.94 16.70
N LEU A 9 -17.82 22.29 15.43
CA LEU A 9 -17.68 23.67 14.99
C LEU A 9 -18.97 24.10 14.30
N THR A 10 -19.40 25.33 14.55
CA THR A 10 -20.42 26.00 13.73
C THR A 10 -19.89 26.25 12.32
N PRO A 11 -20.77 26.47 11.32
CA PRO A 11 -20.31 26.79 9.96
C PRO A 11 -19.38 28.02 9.89
N GLU A 12 -19.62 29.04 10.74
CA GLU A 12 -18.79 30.25 10.81
C GLU A 12 -17.40 29.94 11.38
N GLU A 13 -17.33 29.14 12.44
CA GLU A 13 -16.07 28.68 13.03
C GLU A 13 -15.31 27.77 12.06
N GLY A 14 -16.01 26.89 11.34
CA GLY A 14 -15.42 26.00 10.34
C GLY A 14 -14.83 26.74 9.14
N ALA A 15 -15.37 27.92 8.80
CA ALA A 15 -14.82 28.79 7.75
C ALA A 15 -13.59 29.59 8.22
N ASN A 16 -13.33 29.66 9.53
CA ASN A 16 -12.22 30.41 10.08
C ASN A 16 -10.91 29.58 10.05
N ILE A 17 -10.09 29.82 9.03
CA ILE A 17 -8.80 29.14 8.85
C ILE A 17 -7.85 29.36 10.03
N VAL A 18 -7.86 30.54 10.66
CA VAL A 18 -6.99 30.84 11.81
C VAL A 18 -7.41 29.96 13.00
N LEU A 19 -8.72 29.83 13.24
CA LEU A 19 -9.23 28.93 14.26
C LEU A 19 -8.82 27.48 13.96
N PHE A 20 -8.94 27.02 12.72
CA PHE A 20 -8.53 25.68 12.30
C PHE A 20 -7.06 25.37 12.66
N PHE A 21 -6.12 26.27 12.36
CA PHE A 21 -4.70 26.08 12.71
C PHE A 21 -4.38 26.30 14.19
N SER A 22 -5.28 26.91 14.95
CA SER A 22 -5.12 27.05 16.41
C SER A 22 -5.49 25.77 17.18
N LEU A 23 -6.28 24.88 16.57
CA LEU A 23 -6.73 23.64 17.22
C LEU A 23 -5.60 22.59 17.26
N PRO A 24 -5.22 22.07 18.44
CA PRO A 24 -4.23 20.99 18.54
C PRO A 24 -4.59 19.75 17.71
N LEU A 25 -5.89 19.48 17.58
CA LEU A 25 -6.43 18.37 16.79
C LEU A 25 -6.06 18.42 15.31
N THR A 26 -5.90 19.62 14.75
CA THR A 26 -5.45 19.80 13.36
C THR A 26 -4.06 19.22 13.14
N TYR A 27 -3.15 19.43 14.09
CA TYR A 27 -1.80 18.86 14.02
C TYR A 27 -1.81 17.34 14.24
N VAL A 28 -2.66 16.83 15.13
CA VAL A 28 -2.84 15.38 15.31
C VAL A 28 -3.31 14.74 14.01
N MET A 29 -4.30 15.32 13.34
CA MET A 29 -4.75 14.84 12.02
C MET A 29 -3.63 14.93 10.99
N GLY A 30 -2.89 16.04 10.95
CA GLY A 30 -1.76 16.24 10.04
C GLY A 30 -0.69 15.18 10.20
N ILE A 31 -0.27 14.86 11.43
CA ILE A 31 0.73 13.81 11.72
C ILE A 31 0.19 12.44 11.28
N LEU A 32 -1.08 12.14 11.54
CA LEU A 32 -1.68 10.87 11.14
C LEU A 32 -1.70 10.71 9.60
N ILE A 33 -2.09 11.76 8.88
CA ILE A 33 -2.08 11.77 7.41
C ILE A 33 -0.65 11.62 6.89
N LEU A 34 0.26 12.46 7.38
CA LEU A 34 1.67 12.44 6.96
C LEU A 34 2.32 11.08 7.19
N SER A 35 2.05 10.46 8.34
CA SER A 35 2.61 9.15 8.69
C SER A 35 2.04 8.06 7.79
N SER A 36 0.73 8.10 7.51
CA SER A 36 0.06 7.18 6.59
C SER A 36 0.65 7.29 5.18
N ASP A 37 0.80 8.51 4.67
CA ASP A 37 1.31 8.77 3.32
C ASP A 37 2.79 8.42 3.20
N ALA A 38 3.60 8.68 4.24
CA ALA A 38 5.00 8.30 4.28
C ALA A 38 5.19 6.77 4.20
N ILE A 39 4.43 6.01 4.99
CA ILE A 39 4.46 4.53 4.97
C ILE A 39 3.99 4.01 3.60
N SER A 40 2.89 4.57 3.07
CA SER A 40 2.38 4.18 1.75
C SER A 40 3.41 4.45 0.65
N SER A 41 4.10 5.60 0.70
CA SER A 41 5.14 5.96 -0.27
C SER A 41 6.33 4.99 -0.23
N LEU A 42 6.74 4.54 0.96
CA LEU A 42 7.79 3.52 1.09
C LEU A 42 7.40 2.22 0.38
N TYR A 43 6.15 1.79 0.50
CA TYR A 43 5.65 0.61 -0.22
C TYR A 43 5.63 0.86 -1.74
N MET A 44 5.01 1.96 -2.20
CA MET A 44 4.84 2.24 -3.62
C MET A 44 6.16 2.34 -4.39
N VAL A 45 7.20 2.92 -3.77
CA VAL A 45 8.50 3.07 -4.41
C VAL A 45 9.29 1.76 -4.45
N ASN A 46 9.20 0.93 -3.40
CA ASN A 46 10.03 -0.27 -3.27
C ASN A 46 9.39 -1.54 -3.83
N GLN A 47 8.06 -1.59 -3.96
CA GLN A 47 7.36 -2.78 -4.46
C GLN A 47 7.80 -3.18 -5.88
N PRO A 48 7.90 -2.29 -6.88
CA PRO A 48 8.26 -2.71 -8.24
C PRO A 48 9.68 -3.29 -8.36
N PRO A 49 10.74 -2.67 -7.78
CA PRO A 49 12.08 -3.26 -7.77
C PRO A 49 12.12 -4.63 -7.07
N ILE A 50 11.46 -4.77 -5.92
CA ILE A 50 11.41 -6.05 -5.18
C ILE A 50 10.80 -7.15 -6.05
N LEU A 51 9.69 -6.86 -6.74
CA LEU A 51 9.05 -7.82 -7.65
C LEU A 51 9.96 -8.18 -8.83
N GLN A 52 10.74 -7.24 -9.35
CA GLN A 52 11.65 -7.52 -10.47
C GLN A 52 12.84 -8.39 -10.05
N GLU A 53 13.35 -8.24 -8.83
CA GLU A 53 14.51 -9.01 -8.35
C GLU A 53 14.21 -10.50 -8.15
N ILE A 54 12.97 -10.85 -7.82
CA ILE A 54 12.55 -12.23 -7.57
C ILE A 54 11.93 -12.90 -8.81
N ASN A 55 11.97 -12.25 -9.97
CA ASN A 55 11.38 -12.78 -11.19
C ASN A 55 12.31 -12.71 -12.40
N LEU A 56 12.15 -13.68 -13.30
CA LEU A 56 12.89 -13.72 -14.55
C LEU A 56 12.45 -12.56 -15.48
N PRO A 57 13.38 -11.93 -16.22
CA PRO A 57 13.08 -10.84 -17.16
C PRO A 57 11.95 -11.17 -18.15
N GLU A 58 11.86 -12.43 -18.58
CA GLU A 58 10.89 -12.93 -19.55
C GLU A 58 9.44 -12.88 -19.03
N ALA A 59 9.25 -12.99 -17.70
CA ALA A 59 7.93 -12.98 -17.07
C ALA A 59 7.54 -11.59 -16.52
N GLN A 60 8.45 -10.60 -16.53
CA GLN A 60 8.25 -9.31 -15.87
C GLN A 60 6.99 -8.59 -16.35
N GLY A 61 6.72 -8.57 -17.65
CA GLY A 61 5.52 -7.93 -18.20
C GLY A 61 4.23 -8.53 -17.64
N GLN A 62 4.16 -9.85 -17.53
CA GLN A 62 2.99 -10.54 -16.97
C GLN A 62 2.84 -10.24 -15.47
N ILE A 63 3.93 -10.30 -14.70
CA ILE A 63 3.91 -10.05 -13.26
C ILE A 63 3.51 -8.60 -12.96
N VAL A 64 4.08 -7.64 -13.67
CA VAL A 64 3.72 -6.21 -13.51
C VAL A 64 2.25 -5.99 -13.87
N SER A 65 1.74 -6.62 -14.93
CA SER A 65 0.33 -6.51 -15.32
C SER A 65 -0.61 -7.07 -14.25
N TRP A 66 -0.28 -8.22 -13.66
CA TRP A 66 -1.06 -8.81 -12.56
C TRP A 66 -1.01 -7.95 -11.31
N ASN A 67 0.16 -7.42 -10.97
CA ASN A 67 0.30 -6.52 -9.83
C ASN A 67 -0.58 -5.28 -10.01
N GLN A 68 -0.51 -4.61 -11.17
CA GLN A 68 -1.31 -3.42 -11.44
C GLN A 68 -2.82 -3.73 -11.45
N PHE A 69 -3.22 -4.88 -11.99
CA PHE A 69 -4.61 -5.31 -11.97
C PHE A 69 -5.14 -5.46 -10.53
N LEU A 70 -4.38 -6.14 -9.67
CA LEU A 70 -4.75 -6.33 -8.26
C LEU A 70 -4.77 -5.00 -7.49
N GLU A 71 -3.78 -4.13 -7.71
CA GLU A 71 -3.75 -2.79 -7.10
C GLU A 71 -4.98 -1.97 -7.53
N ASN A 72 -5.34 -1.96 -8.82
CA ASN A 72 -6.51 -1.24 -9.31
C ASN A 72 -7.82 -1.76 -8.71
N ILE A 73 -7.94 -3.08 -8.53
CA ILE A 73 -9.07 -3.68 -7.81
C ILE A 73 -9.09 -3.18 -6.36
N GLY A 74 -7.95 -3.20 -5.66
CA GLY A 74 -7.85 -2.71 -4.29
C GLY A 74 -8.26 -1.25 -4.15
N TYR A 75 -7.69 -0.37 -4.98
CA TYR A 75 -8.00 1.06 -5.00
C TYR A 75 -9.47 1.34 -5.32
N GLY A 76 -10.07 0.59 -6.25
CA GLY A 76 -11.48 0.76 -6.61
C GLY A 76 -12.45 0.18 -5.59
N MET A 77 -12.15 -1.00 -5.03
CA MET A 77 -13.02 -1.68 -4.08
C MET A 77 -13.02 -1.03 -2.70
N GLY A 78 -11.92 -0.41 -2.27
CA GLY A 78 -11.83 0.24 -0.95
C GLY A 78 -12.96 1.25 -0.68
N PRO A 79 -13.13 2.29 -1.51
CA PRO A 79 -14.22 3.25 -1.37
C PRO A 79 -15.62 2.63 -1.49
N LEU A 80 -15.79 1.64 -2.37
CA LEU A 80 -17.06 0.95 -2.56
C LEU A 80 -17.47 0.19 -1.28
N ILE A 81 -16.57 -0.63 -0.75
CA ILE A 81 -16.77 -1.38 0.49
C ILE A 81 -17.04 -0.41 1.65
N ALA A 82 -16.29 0.69 1.73
CA ALA A 82 -16.51 1.71 2.73
C ALA A 82 -17.92 2.32 2.65
N GLY A 83 -18.38 2.68 1.45
CA GLY A 83 -19.72 3.23 1.22
C GLY A 83 -20.83 2.26 1.61
N ILE A 84 -20.71 0.99 1.23
CA ILE A 84 -21.65 -0.08 1.60
C ILE A 84 -21.76 -0.19 3.12
N PHE A 85 -20.63 -0.29 3.83
CA PHE A 85 -20.65 -0.44 5.28
C PHE A 85 -21.17 0.81 6.00
N ILE A 86 -20.79 2.02 5.56
CA ILE A 86 -21.33 3.26 6.15
C ILE A 86 -22.85 3.31 5.97
N SER A 87 -23.38 2.88 4.82
CA SER A 87 -24.82 2.80 4.58
C SER A 87 -25.52 1.77 5.47
N ILE A 88 -24.97 0.56 5.62
CA ILE A 88 -25.55 -0.51 6.44
C ILE A 88 -25.59 -0.11 7.93
N PHE A 89 -24.53 0.53 8.43
CA PHE A 89 -24.43 0.93 9.83
C PHE A 89 -25.02 2.33 10.11
N GLY A 90 -25.89 2.85 9.24
CA GLY A 90 -26.62 4.09 9.48
C GLY A 90 -25.71 5.30 9.68
N GLN A 91 -24.69 5.46 8.83
CA GLN A 91 -23.68 6.53 8.92
C GLN A 91 -22.77 6.44 10.16
N ASN A 92 -22.67 5.27 10.80
CA ASN A 92 -21.71 5.07 11.89
C ASN A 92 -20.29 4.83 11.35
N TYR A 93 -19.59 5.94 11.05
CA TYR A 93 -18.23 5.94 10.51
C TYR A 93 -17.22 5.18 11.38
N LYS A 94 -17.40 5.13 12.71
CA LYS A 94 -16.47 4.43 13.61
C LYS A 94 -16.52 2.92 13.39
N ILE A 95 -17.72 2.33 13.39
CA ILE A 95 -17.90 0.88 13.18
C ILE A 95 -17.43 0.49 11.78
N SER A 96 -17.82 1.25 10.76
CA SER A 96 -17.40 1.01 9.38
C SER A 96 -15.87 1.05 9.25
N ALA A 97 -15.20 2.02 9.88
CA ALA A 97 -13.74 2.12 9.89
C ALA A 97 -13.05 0.91 10.54
N VAL A 98 -13.58 0.38 11.66
CA VAL A 98 -13.04 -0.85 12.28
C VAL A 98 -13.12 -2.00 11.30
N ILE A 99 -14.28 -2.20 10.68
CA ILE A 99 -14.50 -3.33 9.77
C ILE A 99 -13.56 -3.25 8.56
N ILE A 100 -13.44 -2.08 7.94
CA ILE A 100 -12.51 -1.86 6.81
C ILE A 100 -11.06 -2.15 7.22
N THR A 101 -10.67 -1.76 8.43
CA THR A 101 -9.30 -1.99 8.93
C THR A 101 -8.98 -3.48 9.05
N ILE A 102 -9.96 -4.34 9.34
CA ILE A 102 -9.76 -5.79 9.40
C ILE A 102 -9.33 -6.35 8.04
N PHE A 103 -9.79 -5.79 6.93
CA PHE A 103 -9.39 -6.21 5.58
C PHE A 103 -7.90 -5.96 5.28
N VAL A 104 -7.22 -5.12 6.05
CA VAL A 104 -5.78 -4.87 5.91
C VAL A 104 -4.95 -6.03 6.49
N ILE A 105 -5.49 -6.73 7.50
CA ILE A 105 -4.75 -7.77 8.25
C ILE A 105 -4.25 -8.91 7.35
N PRO A 106 -5.07 -9.51 6.45
CA PRO A 106 -4.60 -10.54 5.53
C PRO A 106 -3.42 -10.07 4.66
N GLY A 107 -3.45 -8.82 4.21
CA GLY A 107 -2.37 -8.23 3.40
C GLY A 107 -1.05 -8.17 4.18
N ILE A 108 -1.09 -7.71 5.43
CA ILE A 108 0.09 -7.66 6.31
C ILE A 108 0.65 -9.06 6.56
N ILE A 109 -0.23 -10.06 6.80
CA ILE A 109 0.18 -11.44 7.03
C ILE A 109 0.87 -12.02 5.79
N LEU A 110 0.25 -11.90 4.62
CA LEU A 110 0.80 -12.41 3.37
C LEU A 110 2.13 -11.73 3.01
N TRP A 111 2.22 -10.42 3.22
CA TRP A 111 3.46 -9.68 3.03
C TRP A 111 4.57 -10.16 3.96
N THR A 112 4.27 -10.27 5.25
CA THR A 112 5.25 -10.75 6.25
C THR A 112 5.72 -12.17 5.94
N LEU A 113 4.81 -13.05 5.51
CA LEU A 113 5.17 -14.40 5.07
C LEU A 113 6.10 -14.34 3.85
N SER A 114 5.80 -13.50 2.86
CA SER A 114 6.63 -13.36 1.65
C SER A 114 8.10 -12.98 1.94
N CYS A 115 8.34 -12.22 3.02
CA CYS A 115 9.69 -11.85 3.43
C CYS A 115 10.58 -13.06 3.77
N ASN A 116 10.00 -14.19 4.18
CA ASN A 116 10.76 -15.40 4.51
C ASN A 116 11.41 -16.06 3.27
N TRP A 117 10.80 -15.91 2.09
CA TRP A 117 11.28 -16.54 0.85
C TRP A 117 12.08 -15.57 -0.03
N TYR A 118 11.90 -14.26 0.15
CA TYR A 118 12.52 -13.23 -0.67
C TYR A 118 14.03 -13.42 -0.91
N THR A 119 14.81 -13.67 0.15
CA THR A 119 16.27 -13.85 0.02
C THR A 119 16.63 -15.08 -0.83
N GLN A 120 15.89 -16.18 -0.67
CA GLN A 120 16.13 -17.42 -1.41
C GLN A 120 15.75 -17.25 -2.89
N ASP A 121 14.62 -16.60 -3.15
CA ASP A 121 14.14 -16.36 -4.52
C ASP A 121 15.08 -15.41 -5.28
N LYS A 122 15.52 -14.33 -4.63
CA LYS A 122 16.49 -13.39 -5.20
C LYS A 122 17.79 -14.07 -5.61
N GLU A 123 18.39 -14.88 -4.73
CA GLU A 123 19.64 -15.58 -5.04
C GLU A 123 19.46 -16.65 -6.11
N ARG A 124 18.29 -17.31 -6.14
CA ARG A 124 17.95 -18.26 -7.20
C ARG A 124 17.90 -17.58 -8.57
N ILE A 125 17.22 -16.45 -8.70
CA ILE A 125 17.15 -15.69 -9.96
C ILE A 125 18.54 -15.20 -10.37
N ARG A 126 19.32 -14.67 -9.43
CA ARG A 126 20.69 -14.21 -9.68
C ARG A 126 21.59 -15.33 -10.21
N THR A 127 21.48 -16.53 -9.64
CA THR A 127 22.24 -17.71 -10.07
C THR A 127 21.89 -18.08 -11.51
N ILE A 128 20.60 -18.18 -11.83
CA ILE A 128 20.12 -18.51 -13.19
C ILE A 128 20.65 -17.49 -14.22
N LEU A 129 20.59 -16.19 -13.90
CA LEU A 129 21.08 -15.15 -14.80
C LEU A 129 22.61 -15.18 -14.98
N SER A 130 23.36 -15.48 -13.92
CA SER A 130 24.82 -15.63 -13.97
C SER A 130 25.26 -16.80 -14.84
N GLU A 131 24.59 -17.95 -14.72
CA GLU A 131 24.82 -19.13 -15.56
C GLU A 131 24.57 -18.81 -17.04
N ARG A 132 23.43 -18.17 -17.35
CA ARG A 132 23.09 -17.75 -18.71
C ARG A 132 24.11 -16.77 -19.30
N ALA A 133 24.55 -15.79 -18.50
CA ALA A 133 25.57 -14.84 -18.93
C ALA A 133 26.90 -15.53 -19.26
N THR A 134 27.28 -16.54 -18.48
CA THR A 134 28.50 -17.33 -18.71
C THR A 134 28.42 -18.13 -20.01
N ILE A 135 27.27 -18.77 -20.28
CA ILE A 135 27.00 -19.51 -21.52
C ILE A 135 27.04 -18.58 -22.74
N LEU A 136 26.48 -17.37 -22.64
CA LEU A 136 26.52 -16.40 -23.74
C LEU A 136 27.95 -15.91 -24.02
N LYS A 137 28.74 -15.67 -22.97
CA LYS A 137 30.15 -15.27 -23.11
C LYS A 137 31.02 -16.34 -23.73
N SER A 138 30.78 -17.62 -23.42
CA SER A 138 31.54 -18.73 -24.03
C SER A 138 31.19 -18.90 -25.51
N ARG A 139 29.91 -18.71 -25.88
CA ARG A 139 29.47 -18.74 -27.28
C ARG A 139 30.03 -17.60 -28.12
N ASN A 140 30.17 -16.39 -27.55
CA ASN A 140 30.73 -15.24 -28.28
C ASN A 140 32.26 -15.30 -28.49
N LYS A 141 32.96 -16.23 -27.83
CA LYS A 141 34.42 -16.41 -27.99
C LYS A 141 34.80 -17.45 -29.05
N ASN A 142 33.84 -18.24 -29.52
CA ASN A 142 34.00 -19.22 -30.61
C ASN A 142 33.39 -18.67 -31.90
#